data_AF-A0A9W6BHI8-F1
#
_entry.id   AF-A0A9W6BHI8-F1
#
_cell.length_a   1.000
_cell.length_b   1.000
_cell.length_c   1.000
_cell.angle_alpha   90.00
_cell.angle_beta   90.00
_cell.angle_gamma   90.00
#
_symmetry.space_group_name_H-M   'P 1'
#
loop_
_entity.id
_entity.type
_entity.pdbx_description
1 polymer ?
#
loop_
_entity_poly.entity_id
_entity_poly.type
_entity_poly.pdbx_seq_one_letter_code
_entity_poly.pdbx_strand_id
1 'polypeptide(L)'
;MAVLCIYLLVRDAVADTCSTGPSPLSPPDMYFSRFLCGYSSGVNYMTTSDARLAMTYPISALMGSVSADYGGVLAFAMSVYNCAQEYGTAHGGIAAKRVVSLDLPRAQTSDPSMRIVQFTACCADDDSFSMYSVQNVRFRTANGTELGIGAEFCRHPQPWVRMPEGYTFAGLVTQFPEDRANGPDWIHRLAFIAVRGEQLPDCSSQQGQGG
;
A
#
# COMPACT_ATOMS: atom_id res chain seq x y z
N MET A 1 -49.16 -52.67 -45.69
CA MET A 1 -49.01 -51.49 -46.58
C MET A 1 -50.25 -50.64 -46.43
N ALA A 2 -50.11 -49.46 -45.81
CA ALA A 2 -51.14 -48.43 -45.72
C ALA A 2 -50.45 -47.06 -45.59
N VAL A 3 -51.06 -46.06 -46.21
CA VAL A 3 -50.60 -44.69 -46.47
C VAL A 3 -51.09 -43.74 -45.36
N LEU A 4 -50.57 -42.50 -45.37
CA LEU A 4 -51.20 -41.22 -44.95
C LEU A 4 -50.69 -40.67 -43.59
N CYS A 5 -49.82 -39.63 -43.59
CA CYS A 5 -50.10 -38.17 -43.49
C CYS A 5 -50.04 -37.67 -42.03
N ILE A 6 -49.74 -36.43 -41.65
CA ILE A 6 -49.45 -35.13 -42.29
C ILE A 6 -48.75 -34.27 -41.21
N TYR A 7 -48.00 -33.27 -41.66
CA TYR A 7 -47.44 -32.11 -40.93
C TYR A 7 -48.21 -31.63 -39.70
N LEU A 8 -47.48 -31.13 -38.68
CA LEU A 8 -47.84 -29.91 -37.94
C LEU A 8 -46.60 -29.25 -37.31
N LEU A 9 -46.56 -27.93 -37.52
CA LEU A 9 -45.58 -26.91 -37.13
C LEU A 9 -45.57 -26.60 -35.62
N VAL A 10 -44.71 -25.62 -35.25
CA VAL A 10 -44.83 -24.67 -34.11
C VAL A 10 -43.96 -25.10 -32.90
N ARG A 11 -43.01 -24.34 -32.29
CA ARG A 11 -42.89 -22.90 -31.99
C ARG A 11 -41.45 -22.56 -31.50
N ASP A 12 -40.99 -21.35 -31.82
CA ASP A 12 -40.08 -20.46 -31.07
C ASP A 12 -38.82 -21.04 -30.38
N ALA A 13 -37.69 -20.99 -31.10
CA ALA A 13 -36.38 -21.01 -30.49
C ALA A 13 -36.09 -19.62 -29.88
N VAL A 14 -36.29 -19.49 -28.57
CA VAL A 14 -35.76 -18.38 -27.79
C VAL A 14 -34.24 -18.50 -27.84
N ALA A 15 -33.58 -17.53 -28.46
CA ALA A 15 -32.14 -17.40 -28.35
C ALA A 15 -31.81 -17.03 -26.91
N ASP A 16 -31.52 -18.03 -26.08
CA ASP A 16 -30.86 -17.86 -24.80
C ASP A 16 -29.49 -17.22 -25.08
N THR A 17 -29.45 -15.89 -25.04
CA THR A 17 -28.21 -15.14 -24.85
C THR A 17 -27.66 -15.56 -23.51
N CYS A 18 -26.79 -16.56 -23.50
CA CYS A 18 -25.87 -16.81 -22.40
C CYS A 18 -25.09 -15.52 -22.17
N SER A 19 -25.59 -14.71 -21.23
CA SER A 19 -24.88 -13.58 -20.66
C SER A 19 -23.57 -14.15 -20.13
N THR A 20 -22.48 -13.86 -20.84
CA THR A 20 -21.13 -14.09 -20.33
C THR A 20 -21.03 -13.23 -19.08
N GLY A 21 -21.18 -13.87 -17.91
CA GLY A 21 -20.93 -13.21 -16.64
C GLY A 21 -19.58 -12.50 -16.71
N PRO A 22 -19.41 -11.37 -15.99
CA PRO A 22 -18.18 -10.59 -16.06
C PRO A 22 -17.00 -11.54 -15.87
N SER A 23 -16.04 -11.49 -16.80
CA SER A 23 -14.82 -12.28 -16.68
C SER A 23 -14.22 -12.02 -15.30
N PRO A 24 -13.77 -13.07 -14.57
CA PRO A 24 -13.14 -12.86 -13.28
C PRO A 24 -12.03 -11.84 -13.46
N LEU A 25 -12.12 -10.73 -12.73
CA LEU A 25 -11.10 -9.68 -12.76
C LEU A 25 -9.75 -10.38 -12.54
N SER A 26 -8.82 -10.21 -13.50
CA SER A 26 -7.47 -10.71 -13.31
C SER A 26 -6.94 -10.18 -11.98
N PRO A 27 -6.26 -11.02 -11.17
CA PRO A 27 -5.76 -10.59 -9.88
C PRO A 27 -4.92 -9.33 -10.04
N PRO A 28 -4.94 -8.41 -9.06
CA PRO A 28 -4.27 -7.14 -9.21
C PRO A 28 -2.77 -7.31 -9.42
N ASP A 29 -2.25 -6.66 -10.47
CA ASP A 29 -0.81 -6.61 -10.73
C ASP A 29 -0.17 -5.77 -9.62
N MET A 30 0.70 -6.40 -8.82
CA MET A 30 1.42 -5.75 -7.73
C MET A 30 2.86 -5.40 -8.13
N TYR A 31 3.27 -4.20 -7.75
CA TYR A 31 4.64 -3.71 -7.83
C TYR A 31 5.22 -3.50 -6.44
N PHE A 32 6.45 -3.94 -6.23
CA PHE A 32 7.26 -3.61 -5.06
C PHE A 32 8.43 -2.74 -5.49
N SER A 33 8.64 -1.63 -4.81
CA SER A 33 9.88 -0.87 -4.98
C SER A 33 11.08 -1.65 -4.47
N ARG A 34 12.28 -1.22 -4.84
CA ARG A 34 13.49 -1.59 -4.08
C ARG A 34 13.35 -1.11 -2.62
N PHE A 35 13.98 -1.83 -1.70
CA PHE A 35 14.15 -1.34 -0.34
C PHE A 35 15.03 -0.10 -0.30
N LEU A 36 14.59 0.89 0.47
CA LEU A 36 15.32 2.06 0.90
C LEU A 36 15.86 1.83 2.31
N CYS A 37 16.97 2.48 2.63
CA CYS A 37 17.65 2.37 3.92
C CYS A 37 18.13 0.95 4.27
N GLY A 38 18.67 0.81 5.48
CA GLY A 38 19.28 -0.40 6.03
C GLY A 38 20.73 -0.64 5.62
N TYR A 39 21.31 -1.65 6.26
CA TYR A 39 22.67 -2.13 6.03
C TYR A 39 22.83 -2.67 4.60
N SER A 40 23.96 -2.33 3.98
CA SER A 40 24.30 -2.76 2.62
C SER A 40 24.66 -4.25 2.53
N SER A 41 25.09 -4.88 3.64
CA SER A 41 25.46 -6.29 3.70
C SER A 41 25.55 -6.80 5.15
N GLY A 42 25.69 -8.12 5.33
CA GLY A 42 26.07 -8.73 6.61
C GLY A 42 24.96 -8.84 7.67
N VAL A 43 23.72 -8.52 7.30
CA VAL A 43 22.56 -8.53 8.22
C VAL A 43 21.43 -9.37 7.63
N ASN A 44 20.88 -10.26 8.45
CA ASN A 44 19.64 -10.99 8.14
C ASN A 44 18.44 -10.16 8.58
N TYR A 45 17.40 -10.17 7.76
CA TYR A 45 16.24 -9.31 7.94
C TYR A 45 14.95 -10.12 8.05
N MET A 46 14.13 -9.76 9.04
CA MET A 46 12.74 -10.19 9.11
C MET A 46 11.84 -9.19 8.38
N THR A 47 10.86 -9.70 7.64
CA THR A 47 9.98 -8.88 6.77
C THR A 47 8.57 -8.80 7.33
N THR A 48 7.99 -7.61 7.32
CA THR A 48 6.57 -7.33 7.56
C THR A 48 5.99 -6.69 6.31
N SER A 49 4.83 -7.16 5.84
CA SER A 49 4.28 -6.76 4.55
C SER A 49 2.77 -6.58 4.60
N ASP A 50 2.31 -5.51 3.96
CA ASP A 50 0.90 -5.22 3.75
C ASP A 50 0.30 -5.89 2.50
N ALA A 51 1.08 -6.65 1.74
CA ALA A 51 0.71 -7.14 0.40
C ALA A 51 -0.70 -7.72 0.31
N ARG A 52 -1.13 -8.52 1.31
CA ARG A 52 -2.47 -9.10 1.34
C ARG A 52 -3.58 -8.04 1.34
N LEU A 53 -3.47 -7.02 2.20
CA LEU A 53 -4.48 -5.97 2.29
C LEU A 53 -4.37 -5.00 1.12
N ALA A 54 -3.15 -4.68 0.68
CA ALA A 54 -2.89 -3.80 -0.47
C ALA A 54 -3.54 -4.32 -1.78
N MET A 55 -3.65 -5.64 -1.97
CA MET A 55 -4.38 -6.22 -3.11
C MET A 55 -5.89 -6.15 -3.00
N THR A 56 -6.41 -5.99 -1.78
CA THR A 56 -7.83 -6.18 -1.50
C THR A 56 -8.54 -4.84 -1.34
N TYR A 57 -7.86 -3.87 -0.71
CA TYR A 57 -8.47 -2.61 -0.30
C TYR A 57 -7.58 -1.42 -0.63
N PRO A 58 -8.18 -0.28 -0.99
CA PRO A 58 -7.44 0.97 -1.10
C PRO A 58 -6.91 1.40 0.27
N ILE A 59 -5.67 1.87 0.27
CA ILE A 59 -5.07 2.51 1.44
C ILE A 59 -5.66 3.92 1.61
N SER A 60 -6.02 4.29 2.84
CA SER A 60 -6.62 5.57 3.20
C SER A 60 -5.76 6.42 4.12
N ALA A 61 -4.86 5.82 4.89
CA ALA A 61 -3.92 6.57 5.73
C ALA A 61 -2.67 5.75 6.04
N LEU A 62 -1.63 6.45 6.49
CA LEU A 62 -0.49 5.87 7.16
C LEU A 62 -0.41 6.45 8.56
N MET A 63 -0.41 5.58 9.56
CA MET A 63 -0.12 5.94 10.94
C MET A 63 1.33 5.60 11.25
N GLY A 64 1.94 6.28 12.19
CA GLY A 64 3.30 6.00 12.59
C GLY A 64 3.70 6.68 13.89
N SER A 65 4.87 6.31 14.42
CA SER A 65 5.44 6.95 15.60
C SER A 65 6.92 7.18 15.40
N VAL A 66 7.37 8.35 15.84
CA VAL A 66 8.79 8.72 15.84
C VAL A 66 9.36 8.52 17.22
N SER A 67 10.51 7.87 17.31
CA SER A 67 11.26 7.78 18.55
C SER A 67 12.29 8.90 18.64
N ALA A 68 12.02 9.89 19.49
CA ALA A 68 12.94 10.99 19.75
C ALA A 68 14.22 10.52 20.47
N ASP A 69 14.09 9.46 21.28
CA ASP A 69 15.17 8.92 22.12
C ASP A 69 16.34 8.35 21.30
N TYR A 70 16.13 8.08 20.00
CA TYR A 70 17.10 7.40 19.13
C TYR A 70 17.30 8.12 17.80
N GLY A 71 17.40 9.46 17.86
CA GLY A 71 17.74 10.26 16.68
C GLY A 71 16.59 10.42 15.69
N GLY A 72 15.34 10.36 16.15
CA GLY A 72 14.16 10.65 15.34
C GLY A 72 13.82 9.55 14.33
N VAL A 73 13.93 8.28 14.71
CA VAL A 73 13.59 7.17 13.81
C VAL A 73 12.10 6.86 13.79
N LEU A 74 11.60 6.42 12.65
CA LEU A 74 10.27 5.88 12.48
C LEU A 74 10.22 4.49 13.15
N ALA A 75 9.83 4.50 14.42
CA ALA A 75 9.80 3.31 15.25
C ALA A 75 8.66 2.35 14.85
N PHE A 76 7.56 2.94 14.37
CA PHE A 76 6.36 2.20 13.98
C PHE A 76 5.71 2.86 12.77
N ALA A 77 5.14 2.03 11.89
CA ALA A 77 4.18 2.45 10.88
C ALA A 77 3.06 1.41 10.74
N MET A 78 1.86 1.87 10.35
CA MET A 78 0.73 1.00 10.07
C MET A 78 -0.13 1.65 9.01
N SER A 79 -0.40 0.89 7.96
CA SER A 79 -1.34 1.31 6.92
C SER A 79 -2.77 1.13 7.39
N VAL A 80 -3.64 2.01 6.95
CA VAL A 80 -5.08 1.96 7.23
C VAL A 80 -5.79 1.81 5.90
N TYR A 81 -6.70 0.84 5.83
CA TYR A 81 -7.37 0.37 4.61
C TYR A 81 -8.88 0.51 4.72
N ASN A 82 -9.54 0.34 3.58
CA ASN A 82 -10.99 0.21 3.47
C ASN A 82 -11.71 1.35 4.22
N CYS A 83 -11.32 2.59 3.92
CA CYS A 83 -11.94 3.78 4.50
C CYS A 83 -11.85 3.85 6.04
N ALA A 84 -10.71 3.43 6.60
CA ALA A 84 -10.46 3.33 8.04
C ALA A 84 -11.23 2.25 8.79
N GLN A 85 -11.68 1.21 8.08
CA GLN A 85 -12.32 0.03 8.69
C GLN A 85 -11.33 -1.12 8.94
N GLU A 86 -10.21 -1.15 8.21
CA GLU A 86 -9.24 -2.25 8.27
C GLU A 86 -7.84 -1.71 8.59
N TYR A 87 -7.16 -2.33 9.53
CA TYR A 87 -5.80 -1.95 9.92
C TYR A 87 -4.78 -2.95 9.37
N GLY A 88 -3.70 -2.40 8.81
CA GLY A 88 -2.52 -3.16 8.38
C GLY A 88 -1.79 -3.81 9.55
N THR A 89 -0.82 -4.64 9.20
CA THR A 89 0.08 -5.17 10.24
C THR A 89 0.96 -4.05 10.77
N ALA A 90 1.26 -4.07 12.07
CA ALA A 90 2.22 -3.15 12.63
C ALA A 90 3.62 -3.38 12.04
N HIS A 91 4.18 -2.37 11.39
CA HIS A 91 5.57 -2.35 10.93
C HIS A 91 6.45 -1.75 12.04
N GLY A 92 7.38 -2.54 12.57
CA GLY A 92 8.22 -2.13 13.70
C GLY A 92 7.54 -2.33 15.07
N GLY A 93 8.03 -1.62 16.09
CA GLY A 93 7.76 -1.86 17.50
C GLY A 93 6.72 -0.89 18.04
N ILE A 94 5.73 -1.40 18.79
CA ILE A 94 4.55 -0.65 19.27
C ILE A 94 4.87 0.24 20.49
N ALA A 95 6.14 0.55 20.78
CA ALA A 95 6.54 1.43 21.88
C ALA A 95 6.33 2.94 21.54
N ALA A 96 5.19 3.26 20.95
CA ALA A 96 4.86 4.59 20.47
C ALA A 96 4.54 5.54 21.64
N LYS A 97 5.35 6.61 21.80
CA LYS A 97 5.04 7.72 22.71
C LYS A 97 4.21 8.81 22.05
N ARG A 98 4.35 9.00 20.73
CA ARG A 98 3.62 10.01 19.94
C ARG A 98 3.25 9.42 18.58
N VAL A 99 1.96 9.19 18.38
CA VAL A 99 1.41 8.74 17.10
C VAL A 99 1.16 9.95 16.22
N VAL A 100 1.63 9.88 14.98
CA VAL A 100 1.32 10.80 13.89
C VAL A 100 0.51 10.04 12.84
N SER A 101 -0.46 10.72 12.24
CA SER A 101 -1.23 10.19 11.11
C SER A 101 -0.97 11.06 9.90
N LEU A 102 -0.69 10.41 8.77
CA LEU A 102 -0.76 10.99 7.46
C LEU A 102 -2.02 10.45 6.80
N ASP A 103 -3.05 11.30 6.76
CA ASP A 103 -4.21 11.03 5.94
C ASP A 103 -3.75 11.02 4.49
N LEU A 104 -3.84 9.85 3.87
CA LEU A 104 -3.64 9.78 2.44
C LEU A 104 -4.93 10.30 1.83
N PRO A 105 -4.84 11.24 0.86
CA PRO A 105 -6.05 11.78 0.27
C PRO A 105 -6.93 10.61 -0.17
N ARG A 106 -8.18 10.53 0.30
CA ARG A 106 -9.22 9.65 -0.29
C ARG A 106 -9.26 9.81 -1.83
N ALA A 107 -8.81 10.98 -2.24
CA ALA A 107 -8.46 11.45 -3.54
C ALA A 107 -7.37 10.66 -4.32
N GLN A 108 -6.55 9.76 -3.77
CA GLN A 108 -5.63 8.99 -4.65
C GLN A 108 -6.36 8.16 -5.72
N THR A 109 -7.58 7.73 -5.39
CA THR A 109 -8.52 7.08 -6.31
C THR A 109 -9.53 8.07 -6.90
N SER A 110 -10.00 9.07 -6.14
CA SER A 110 -11.08 9.97 -6.56
C SER A 110 -10.65 11.35 -7.11
N ASP A 111 -9.40 11.77 -6.95
CA ASP A 111 -8.80 12.99 -7.51
C ASP A 111 -7.37 12.68 -8.04
N PRO A 112 -7.23 12.51 -9.36
CA PRO A 112 -5.95 12.21 -10.00
C PRO A 112 -4.82 13.21 -9.66
N SER A 113 -5.13 14.46 -9.29
CA SER A 113 -4.13 15.47 -8.94
C SER A 113 -3.42 15.18 -7.61
N MET A 114 -4.04 14.39 -6.73
CA MET A 114 -3.52 13.99 -5.43
C MET A 114 -2.93 12.58 -5.42
N ARG A 115 -2.93 11.88 -6.56
CA ARG A 115 -2.27 10.57 -6.70
C ARG A 115 -0.79 10.69 -6.38
N ILE A 116 -0.27 9.78 -5.56
CA ILE A 116 1.16 9.69 -5.28
C ILE A 116 1.89 9.21 -6.54
N VAL A 117 2.83 10.03 -7.02
CA VAL A 117 3.63 9.77 -8.23
C VAL A 117 5.11 9.55 -7.93
N GLN A 118 5.57 9.98 -6.76
CA GLN A 118 6.93 9.70 -6.29
C GLN A 118 6.96 9.46 -4.79
N PHE A 119 7.96 8.70 -4.34
CA PHE A 119 8.24 8.47 -2.94
C PHE A 119 9.74 8.49 -2.65
N THR A 120 10.10 8.79 -1.42
CA THR A 120 11.47 8.71 -0.91
C THR A 120 11.47 8.43 0.59
N ALA A 121 12.66 8.18 1.14
CA ALA A 121 12.89 8.04 2.57
C ALA A 121 14.15 8.80 2.99
N CYS A 122 14.28 9.03 4.29
CA CYS A 122 15.48 9.51 4.94
C CYS A 122 15.97 8.43 5.90
N CYS A 123 17.28 8.16 5.86
CA CYS A 123 17.89 7.18 6.74
C CYS A 123 18.69 7.87 7.85
N ALA A 124 18.74 7.24 9.02
CA ALA A 124 19.60 7.62 10.13
C ALA A 124 21.08 7.35 9.82
N ASP A 125 21.95 8.07 10.52
CA ASP A 125 23.41 8.02 10.36
C ASP A 125 24.01 6.72 10.85
N ASP A 126 25.20 6.41 10.34
CA ASP A 126 26.00 5.24 10.65
C ASP A 126 26.72 5.29 12.01
N ASP A 127 26.65 6.41 12.73
CA ASP A 127 27.29 6.58 14.05
C ASP A 127 26.33 6.45 15.24
N SER A 128 25.05 6.20 14.96
CA SER A 128 23.98 6.20 15.95
C SER A 128 23.55 4.78 16.33
N PHE A 129 22.98 4.55 17.52
CA PHE A 129 22.39 3.25 17.88
C PHE A 129 21.25 2.82 16.93
N SER A 130 20.79 3.71 16.05
CA SER A 130 19.75 3.49 15.06
C SER A 130 20.25 3.43 13.61
N MET A 131 21.51 2.99 13.44
CA MET A 131 22.22 2.96 12.15
C MET A 131 21.34 2.54 10.98
N TYR A 132 21.29 3.40 9.97
CA TYR A 132 20.56 3.16 8.71
C TYR A 132 19.05 2.92 8.86
N SER A 133 18.45 3.20 10.01
CA SER A 133 17.00 3.10 10.19
C SER A 133 16.25 4.18 9.43
N VAL A 134 14.99 3.93 9.10
CA VAL A 134 14.13 4.92 8.45
C VAL A 134 13.78 6.02 9.46
N GLN A 135 14.03 7.28 9.12
CA GLN A 135 13.66 8.46 9.92
C GLN A 135 12.35 9.09 9.44
N ASN A 136 12.23 9.24 8.12
CA ASN A 136 11.11 9.91 7.49
C ASN A 136 10.81 9.24 6.14
N VAL A 137 9.53 9.17 5.80
CA VAL A 137 9.00 8.75 4.52
C VAL A 137 8.26 9.94 3.91
N ARG A 138 8.60 10.29 2.66
CA ARG A 138 7.97 11.39 1.94
C ARG A 138 7.35 10.91 0.64
N PHE A 139 6.24 11.53 0.28
CA PHE A 139 5.50 11.29 -0.95
C PHE A 139 5.36 12.61 -1.70
N ARG A 140 5.32 12.52 -3.02
CA ARG A 140 4.95 13.64 -3.88
C ARG A 140 3.75 13.25 -4.72
N THR A 141 2.72 14.09 -4.71
CA THR A 141 1.51 13.91 -5.50
C THR A 141 1.65 14.47 -6.91
N ALA A 142 0.72 14.14 -7.81
CA ALA A 142 0.75 14.60 -9.20
C ALA A 142 0.71 16.13 -9.34
N ASN A 143 0.05 16.85 -8.43
CA ASN A 143 0.03 18.31 -8.38
C ASN A 143 1.29 18.93 -7.72
N GLY A 144 2.26 18.11 -7.30
CA GLY A 144 3.49 18.56 -6.68
C GLY A 144 3.44 18.75 -5.16
N THR A 145 2.30 18.50 -4.51
CA THR A 145 2.19 18.54 -3.04
C THR A 145 3.08 17.46 -2.42
N GLU A 146 3.80 17.83 -1.38
CA GLU A 146 4.62 16.88 -0.61
C GLU A 146 3.93 16.51 0.70
N LEU A 147 3.86 15.21 0.95
CA LEU A 147 3.31 14.61 2.14
C LEU A 147 4.42 13.84 2.84
N GLY A 148 4.34 13.64 4.16
CA GLY A 148 5.34 12.84 4.84
C GLY A 148 4.94 12.39 6.23
N ILE A 149 5.64 11.35 6.70
CA ILE A 149 5.50 10.78 8.03
C ILE A 149 6.87 10.41 8.58
N GLY A 150 7.14 10.77 9.83
CA GLY A 150 8.42 10.55 10.48
C GLY A 150 9.02 11.84 11.05
N ALA A 151 10.33 11.87 11.27
CA ALA A 151 11.04 13.03 11.78
C ALA A 151 11.06 14.19 10.76
N GLU A 152 11.03 15.43 11.24
CA GLU A 152 11.02 16.63 10.38
C GLU A 152 12.35 16.86 9.65
N PHE A 153 13.44 16.28 10.12
CA PHE A 153 14.77 16.38 9.53
C PHE A 153 15.14 15.11 8.75
N CYS A 154 16.15 15.25 7.88
CA CYS A 154 16.61 14.19 7.00
C CYS A 154 18.13 14.18 6.99
N ARG A 155 18.76 13.14 7.54
CA ARG A 155 20.22 13.09 7.58
C ARG A 155 20.80 12.49 6.30
N HIS A 156 20.30 11.33 5.89
CA HIS A 156 20.67 10.70 4.62
C HIS A 156 19.47 10.57 3.69
N PRO A 157 19.18 11.60 2.86
CA PRO A 157 18.09 11.54 1.90
C PRO A 157 18.33 10.45 0.86
N GLN A 158 17.32 9.64 0.61
CA GLN A 158 17.31 8.71 -0.50
C GLN A 158 16.86 9.41 -1.79
N PRO A 159 17.27 8.92 -2.98
CA PRO A 159 16.76 9.43 -4.23
C PRO A 159 15.24 9.22 -4.34
N TRP A 160 14.53 10.22 -4.90
CA TRP A 160 13.12 10.06 -5.26
C TRP A 160 12.93 8.94 -6.28
N VAL A 161 12.03 8.02 -5.99
CA VAL A 161 11.64 6.92 -6.87
C VAL A 161 10.29 7.26 -7.48
N ARG A 162 10.14 7.08 -8.79
CA ARG A 162 8.88 7.29 -9.49
C ARG A 162 7.97 6.07 -9.33
N MET A 163 6.68 6.32 -9.13
CA MET A 163 5.64 5.30 -9.24
C MET A 163 5.57 4.83 -10.71
N PRO A 164 5.50 3.51 -10.98
CA PRO A 164 5.28 3.04 -12.34
C PRO A 164 3.95 3.55 -12.91
N GLU A 165 3.89 3.74 -14.22
CA GLU A 165 2.68 4.21 -14.89
C GLU A 165 1.52 3.22 -14.68
N GLY A 166 0.34 3.74 -14.37
CA GLY A 166 -0.86 2.95 -14.09
C GLY A 166 -0.95 2.38 -12.66
N TYR A 167 0.10 2.54 -11.85
CA TYR A 167 0.11 2.08 -10.46
C TYR A 167 -0.25 3.21 -9.47
N THR A 168 -0.87 2.81 -8.36
CA THR A 168 -1.20 3.67 -7.22
C THR A 168 -0.56 3.09 -5.97
N PHE A 169 -0.09 3.96 -5.07
CA PHE A 169 0.46 3.56 -3.77
C PHE A 169 -0.59 2.79 -2.96
N ALA A 170 -0.19 1.65 -2.39
CA ALA A 170 -1.13 0.70 -1.80
C ALA A 170 -0.71 0.14 -0.44
N GLY A 171 0.51 0.40 0.03
CA GLY A 171 0.97 -0.13 1.32
C GLY A 171 2.48 -0.22 1.44
N LEU A 172 2.94 -0.82 2.51
CA LEU A 172 4.37 -0.88 2.85
C LEU A 172 4.88 -2.33 2.93
N VAL A 173 6.17 -2.49 2.67
CA VAL A 173 6.96 -3.63 3.13
C VAL A 173 8.11 -3.08 3.95
N THR A 174 8.30 -3.58 5.15
CA THR A 174 9.41 -3.18 6.01
C THR A 174 10.25 -4.36 6.39
N GLN A 175 11.50 -4.07 6.73
CA GLN A 175 12.37 -5.04 7.36
C GLN A 175 13.07 -4.46 8.57
N PHE A 176 13.38 -5.36 9.51
CA PHE A 176 14.19 -5.08 10.68
C PHE A 176 15.19 -6.23 10.88
N PRO A 177 16.38 -5.97 11.45
CA PRO A 177 17.39 -6.99 11.70
C PRO A 177 16.84 -8.12 12.58
N GLU A 178 17.14 -9.36 12.20
CA GLU A 178 16.76 -10.54 13.00
C GLU A 178 17.54 -10.60 14.31
N ASP A 179 18.81 -10.20 14.27
CA ASP A 179 19.64 -10.06 15.45
C ASP A 179 19.32 -8.74 16.18
N ARG A 180 18.32 -8.80 17.05
CA ARG A 180 17.92 -7.68 17.95
C ARG A 180 19.05 -7.08 18.80
N ALA A 181 20.25 -7.67 18.75
CA ALA A 181 21.48 -7.08 19.26
C ALA A 181 21.80 -5.71 18.62
N ASN A 182 21.34 -5.47 17.38
CA ASN A 182 21.63 -4.25 16.62
C ASN A 182 20.52 -3.17 16.70
N GLY A 183 19.56 -3.33 17.61
CA GLY A 183 18.58 -2.28 17.92
C GLY A 183 17.19 -2.80 18.28
N PRO A 184 16.29 -1.93 18.79
CA PRO A 184 14.88 -2.23 18.99
C PRO A 184 14.20 -2.55 17.64
N ASP A 185 12.96 -3.03 17.71
CA ASP A 185 12.13 -3.37 16.54
C ASP A 185 11.76 -2.13 15.68
N TRP A 186 12.72 -1.33 15.21
CA TRP A 186 12.47 -0.18 14.33
C TRP A 186 12.44 -0.60 12.87
N ILE A 187 11.84 0.24 12.04
CA ILE A 187 11.85 0.07 10.60
C ILE A 187 13.24 0.42 10.07
N HIS A 188 14.03 -0.60 9.71
CA HIS A 188 15.37 -0.40 9.17
C HIS A 188 15.35 -0.25 7.65
N ARG A 189 14.53 -1.05 6.98
CA ARG A 189 14.34 -0.97 5.53
C ARG A 189 12.88 -0.77 5.22
N LEU A 190 12.62 -0.02 4.15
CA LEU A 190 11.28 0.25 3.67
C LEU A 190 11.22 0.11 2.16
N ALA A 191 10.25 -0.65 1.67
CA ALA A 191 9.82 -0.67 0.29
C ALA A 191 8.33 -0.30 0.22
N PHE A 192 7.90 0.20 -0.93
CA PHE A 192 6.54 0.62 -1.18
C PHE A 192 5.85 -0.41 -2.06
N ILE A 193 4.60 -0.70 -1.73
CA ILE A 193 3.71 -1.52 -2.53
C ILE A 193 2.85 -0.59 -3.39
N ALA A 194 2.69 -0.95 -4.65
CA ALA A 194 1.74 -0.31 -5.54
C ALA A 194 0.91 -1.36 -6.27
N VAL A 195 -0.33 -1.00 -6.60
CA VAL A 195 -1.25 -1.85 -7.39
C VAL A 195 -1.82 -1.05 -8.54
N ARG A 196 -2.26 -1.72 -9.61
CA ARG A 196 -2.85 -1.05 -10.77
C ARG A 196 -4.19 -0.39 -10.39
N GLY A 197 -4.32 0.90 -10.68
CA GLY A 197 -5.37 1.78 -10.11
C GLY A 197 -6.82 1.49 -10.52
N GLU A 198 -7.06 0.61 -11.50
CA GLU A 198 -8.40 0.26 -11.98
C GLU A 198 -9.09 -0.83 -11.13
N GLN A 199 -8.40 -1.40 -10.13
CA GLN A 199 -8.83 -2.64 -9.48
C GLN A 199 -9.37 -2.47 -8.06
N LEU A 200 -9.44 -1.26 -7.51
CA LEU A 200 -9.86 -1.04 -6.12
C LEU A 200 -11.21 -0.32 -6.02
N PRO A 201 -12.16 -0.82 -5.20
CA PRO A 201 -13.45 -0.18 -5.01
C PRO A 201 -13.29 1.19 -4.33
N ASP A 202 -14.05 2.19 -4.79
CA ASP A 202 -14.05 3.52 -4.19
C ASP A 202 -14.91 3.56 -2.91
N CYS A 203 -14.38 4.19 -1.88
CA CYS A 203 -15.02 4.48 -0.60
C CYS A 203 -16.32 5.29 -0.72
N SER A 204 -16.52 6.02 -1.83
CA SER A 204 -17.75 6.80 -2.07
C SER A 204 -19.01 5.93 -2.18
N SER A 205 -18.86 4.70 -2.67
CA SER A 205 -19.99 3.78 -2.93
C SER A 205 -20.61 3.16 -1.68
N GLN A 206 -19.89 3.13 -0.54
CA GLN A 206 -20.33 2.43 0.66
C GLN A 206 -21.17 3.28 1.64
N GLN A 207 -21.29 4.60 1.43
CA GLN A 207 -22.04 5.47 2.33
C GLN A 207 -23.58 5.41 2.15
N GLY A 208 -24.09 4.64 1.19
CA GLY A 208 -25.52 4.64 0.81
C GLY A 208 -26.41 3.51 1.34
N GLN A 209 -25.91 2.56 2.13
CA GLN A 209 -26.67 1.35 2.50
C GLN A 209 -27.00 1.18 4.00
N GLY A 210 -26.81 2.20 4.82
CA GLY A 210 -27.02 2.13 6.29
C GLY A 210 -28.22 2.91 6.82
N GLY A 211 -29.31 3.02 6.06
CA GLY A 211 -30.54 3.72 6.46
C GLY A 211 -31.61 2.78 7.01
#